data_AF-A0A8I1PAR9-F1
#
_entry.id   AF-A0A8I1PAR9-F1
#
_cell.length_a   1.000
_cell.length_b   1.000
_cell.length_c   1.000
_cell.angle_alpha   90.00
_cell.angle_beta   90.00
_cell.angle_gamma   90.00
#
_symmetry.space_group_name_H-M   'P 1'
#
loop_
_entity.id
_entity.type
_entity.pdbx_description
1 polymer ?
#
loop_
_entity_poly.entity_id
_entity_poly.type
_entity_poly.pdbx_seq_one_letter_code
_entity_poly.pdbx_strand_id
1 'polypeptide(L)' 'MSLVGWTAERELLTELLHAVRAMHSTLIGVNSKSGKPPEVPKPQRPRTLVDDLRKRADRDEAERVIALFNPRPEGAAS' A
#
# COMPACT_ATOMS: atom_id res chain seq x y z
N MET A 1 8.35 -10.55 -19.44
CA MET A 1 9.21 -10.92 -18.30
C MET A 1 8.53 -10.51 -17.01
N SER A 2 7.90 -11.45 -16.29
CA SER A 2 7.31 -11.21 -14.97
C SER A 2 8.43 -11.28 -13.93
N LEU A 3 8.93 -10.12 -13.54
CA LEU A 3 9.84 -9.98 -12.41
C LEU A 3 8.97 -9.72 -11.16
N VAL A 4 8.65 -10.82 -10.47
CA VAL A 4 8.20 -10.90 -9.06
C VAL A 4 6.71 -10.61 -8.77
N GLY A 5 5.89 -11.65 -8.98
CA GLY A 5 4.94 -12.18 -7.99
C GLY A 5 3.58 -11.51 -7.76
N TRP A 6 3.47 -10.19 -7.89
CA TRP A 6 2.23 -9.44 -7.61
C TRP A 6 1.79 -8.62 -8.82
N THR A 7 0.84 -9.16 -9.57
CA THR A 7 0.24 -8.51 -10.75
C THR A 7 -1.03 -7.74 -10.36
N ALA A 8 -1.48 -6.83 -11.23
CA ALA A 8 -2.77 -6.14 -11.03
C ALA A 8 -3.95 -7.13 -10.94
N GLU A 9 -3.90 -8.23 -11.70
CA GLU A 9 -4.87 -9.31 -11.59
C GLU A 9 -4.86 -9.96 -10.19
N ARG A 10 -3.67 -10.24 -9.65
CA ARG A 10 -3.53 -10.79 -8.31
C ARG A 10 -4.01 -9.82 -7.24
N GLU A 11 -3.80 -8.52 -7.43
CA GLU A 11 -4.32 -7.47 -6.56
C GLU A 11 -5.85 -7.45 -6.56
N LEU A 12 -6.47 -7.48 -7.75
CA LEU A 12 -7.93 -7.57 -7.89
C LEU A 12 -8.50 -8.84 -7.23
N LEU A 13 -7.90 -10.00 -7.49
CA LEU A 13 -8.33 -11.27 -6.88
C LEU A 13 -8.22 -11.24 -5.35
N THR A 14 -7.20 -10.58 -4.82
CA THR A 14 -6.98 -10.45 -3.38
C THR A 14 -8.04 -9.56 -2.73
N GLU A 15 -8.39 -8.44 -3.38
CA GLU A 15 -9.49 -7.56 -2.92
C GLU A 15 -10.84 -8.28 -2.97
N LEU A 16 -11.13 -9.02 -4.04
CA LEU A 16 -12.37 -9.80 -4.16
C LEU A 16 -12.47 -10.86 -3.07
N LEU A 17 -11.40 -11.62 -2.82
CA LEU A 17 -11.36 -12.62 -1.76
C LEU A 17 -11.59 -11.98 -0.39
N HIS A 18 -11.00 -10.81 -0.14
CA HIS A 18 -11.18 -10.07 1.10
C HIS A 18 -12.64 -9.60 1.28
N ALA A 19 -13.27 -9.06 0.22
CA ALA A 19 -14.68 -8.67 0.25
C ALA A 19 -15.60 -9.84 0.56
N VAL A 20 -15.39 -11.00 -0.07
CA VAL A 20 -16.17 -12.22 0.20
C VAL A 20 -15.99 -12.69 1.65
N ARG A 21 -14.75 -12.67 2.18
CA ARG A 21 -14.49 -13.03 3.58
C ARG A 21 -15.15 -12.06 4.56
N ALA A 22 -15.13 -10.76 4.26
CA ALA A 22 -15.80 -9.75 5.07
C ALA A 22 -17.32 -9.96 5.10
N MET A 23 -17.93 -10.22 3.94
CA MET A 23 -19.37 -10.56 3.85
C MET A 23 -19.71 -11.84 4.62
N HIS A 24 -18.85 -12.86 4.57
CA HIS A 24 -19.07 -14.09 5.31
C HIS A 24 -18.93 -13.87 6.83
N SER A 25 -17.94 -13.07 7.23
CA SER A 25 -17.73 -12.68 8.63
C SER A 25 -18.93 -11.90 9.19
N THR A 26 -19.49 -10.95 8.45
CA THR A 26 -20.69 -10.22 8.88
C THR A 26 -21.89 -11.15 9.06
N LEU A 27 -22.09 -12.12 8.16
CA LEU A 27 -23.13 -13.12 8.30
C LEU A 27 -22.94 -14.00 9.55
N ILE A 28 -21.70 -14.40 9.86
CA ILE A 28 -21.37 -15.10 11.12
C ILE A 28 -21.72 -14.21 12.31
N GLY A 29 -21.35 -12.92 12.27
CA GLY A 29 -21.66 -11.95 13.32
C GLY A 29 -23.15 -11.88 13.63
N VAL A 30 -23.98 -11.71 12.59
CA VAL A 30 -25.45 -11.64 12.69
C VAL A 30 -26.04 -12.92 13.29
N ASN A 31 -25.49 -14.08 12.93
CA ASN A 31 -25.97 -15.38 13.43
C ASN A 31 -25.35 -15.80 14.77
N SER A 32 -24.34 -15.07 15.26
CA SER A 32 -23.66 -15.39 16.51
C SER A 32 -24.41 -14.84 17.73
N LYS A 33 -24.37 -15.58 18.85
CA LYS A 33 -24.95 -15.12 20.12
C LYS A 33 -24.30 -13.84 20.66
N SER A 34 -23.03 -13.60 20.31
CA SER A 34 -22.28 -12.41 20.73
C SER A 34 -22.51 -11.20 19.81
N GLY A 35 -23.13 -11.39 18.64
CA GLY A 35 -23.31 -10.37 17.61
C GLY A 35 -22.00 -9.90 16.96
N LYS A 36 -20.85 -10.51 17.29
CA LYS A 36 -19.53 -10.01 16.91
C LYS A 36 -18.97 -10.81 15.73
N PRO A 37 -18.77 -10.17 14.56
CA PRO A 37 -18.16 -10.84 13.42
C PRO A 37 -16.66 -11.14 13.68
N PRO A 38 -16.11 -12.26 13.18
CA PRO A 38 -14.68 -12.54 13.27
C PRO A 38 -13.85 -11.54 12.48
N GLU A 39 -12.65 -11.21 12.98
CA GLU A 39 -11.77 -10.28 12.28
C GLU A 39 -11.28 -10.87 10.95
N VAL A 40 -11.34 -10.07 9.88
CA VAL A 40 -10.86 -10.45 8.55
C VAL A 40 -9.64 -9.58 8.23
N PRO A 41 -8.41 -10.07 8.44
CA PRO A 41 -7.23 -9.30 8.11
C PRO A 41 -7.12 -9.09 6.61
N LYS A 42 -6.81 -7.87 6.19
CA LYS A 42 -6.56 -7.55 4.78
C LYS A 42 -5.20 -8.14 4.36
N PRO A 43 -5.13 -8.92 3.28
CA PRO A 43 -3.85 -9.42 2.79
C PRO A 43 -3.01 -8.22 2.32
N GLN A 44 -1.78 -8.13 2.81
CA GLN A 44 -0.87 -7.06 2.40
C GLN A 44 -0.15 -7.46 1.11
N ARG A 45 -0.04 -6.51 0.18
CA ARG A 45 0.77 -6.66 -1.02
C ARG A 45 2.25 -6.83 -0.60
N PRO A 46 2.95 -7.88 -1.08
CA PRO A 46 4.38 -8.04 -0.90
C PRO A 46 5.12 -6.86 -1.52
N ARG A 47 6.09 -6.31 -0.79
CA ARG A 47 6.95 -5.25 -1.28
C ARG A 47 7.95 -5.80 -2.29
N THR A 48 7.97 -5.24 -3.49
CA THR A 48 8.87 -5.66 -4.56
C THR A 48 10.05 -4.69 -4.71
N LEU A 49 11.12 -5.14 -5.36
CA LEU A 49 12.26 -4.27 -5.71
C LEU A 49 11.83 -3.08 -6.60
N VAL A 50 10.80 -3.26 -7.44
CA VAL A 50 10.24 -2.19 -8.26
C VAL A 50 9.58 -1.12 -7.40
N ASP A 51 8.83 -1.53 -6.36
CA ASP A 51 8.22 -0.59 -5.42
C ASP A 51 9.30 0.23 -4.67
N ASP A 52 10.43 -0.39 -4.34
CA ASP A 52 11.56 0.30 -3.72
C ASP A 52 12.25 1.31 -4.65
N LEU A 53 12.45 0.95 -5.91
CA LEU A 53 13.01 1.87 -6.90
C LEU A 53 12.08 3.05 -7.15
N ARG A 54 10.78 2.81 -7.28
CA ARG A 54 9.78 3.86 -7.48
C ARG A 54 9.74 4.82 -6.30
N LYS A 55 9.74 4.30 -5.06
CA LYS A 55 9.79 5.12 -3.85
C LYS A 55 11.06 6.00 -3.78
N ARG A 56 12.20 5.51 -4.26
CA ARG A 56 13.43 6.31 -4.35
C ARG A 56 13.29 7.42 -5.39
N ALA A 57 12.78 7.09 -6.58
CA ALA A 57 12.56 8.08 -7.64
C ALA A 57 11.62 9.21 -7.18
N ASP A 58 10.49 8.85 -6.54
CA ASP A 58 9.53 9.84 -6.01
C ASP A 58 10.17 10.75 -4.95
N ARG A 59 11.07 10.20 -4.11
CA ARG A 59 11.83 10.97 -3.13
C ARG A 59 12.80 11.93 -3.81
N ASP A 60 13.59 11.43 -4.76
CA ASP A 60 14.59 12.24 -5.46
C ASP A 60 13.91 13.39 -6.24
N GLU A 61 12.73 13.14 -6.82
CA GLU A 61 11.92 14.17 -7.47
C GLU A 61 11.39 15.20 -6.47
N ALA A 62 10.86 14.75 -5.32
CA ALA A 62 10.44 15.66 -4.26
C ALA A 62 11.61 16.53 -3.74
N GLU A 63 12.79 15.97 -3.56
CA GLU A 63 13.99 16.72 -3.15
C GLU A 63 14.41 17.76 -4.20
N ARG A 64 14.33 17.43 -5.49
CA ARG A 64 14.58 18.39 -6.58
C ARG A 64 13.56 19.53 -6.57
N VAL A 65 12.29 19.21 -6.40
CA VAL A 65 11.22 20.21 -6.31
C VAL A 65 11.47 21.13 -5.11
N ILE A 66 11.77 20.57 -3.93
CA ILE A 66 12.10 21.36 -2.74
C ILE A 66 13.32 22.26 -2.98
N ALA A 67 14.36 21.75 -3.63
CA ALA A 67 15.56 22.54 -3.96
C ALA A 67 15.25 23.69 -4.94
N LEU A 68 14.31 23.49 -5.86
CA LEU A 68 13.86 24.52 -6.81
C LEU A 68 13.09 25.65 -6.11
N PHE A 69 12.28 25.32 -5.11
CA PHE A 69 11.43 26.27 -4.38
C PHE A 69 12.07 26.84 -3.11
N ASN A 70 13.16 26.25 -2.64
CA ASN A 70 13.95 26.73 -1.52
C ASN A 70 15.45 26.78 -1.89
N PRO A 71 15.86 27.72 -2.77
CA PRO A 71 17.27 27.90 -3.07
C PRO A 71 17.97 28.29 -1.76
N ARG A 72 18.80 27.38 -1.24
CA ARG A 72 19.65 27.64 -0.08
C ARG A 72 20.39 28.96 -0.35
N PRO A 73 20.31 29.97 0.53
CA PRO A 73 21.03 31.22 0.31
C PRO A 73 22.53 30.88 0.32
N GLU A 74 23.19 31.12 -0.82
CA GLU A 74 24.65 31.10 -0.89
C GLU A 74 25.16 32.20 0.04
N GLY A 75 25.63 31.83 1.23
CA GLY A 75 26.09 32.81 2.22
C GLY A 75 26.30 32.31 3.65
N ALA A 76 26.15 31.02 3.93
CA ALA A 76 26.44 30.46 5.27
C ALA A 76 27.64 29.49 5.21
N ALA A 77 28.78 30.00 4.76
CA ALA A 77 30.11 29.46 5.05
C ALA A 77 31.08 30.64 4.99
N SER A 78 31.33 31.22 6.17
CA SER A 78 32.36 32.22 6.43
C SER A 78 33.76 31.64 6.25
#